data_AF-A0A2S7JHA6-F1
#
_entry.id   AF-A0A2S7JHA6-F1
#
_cell.length_a   1.000
_cell.length_b   1.000
_cell.length_c   1.000
_cell.angle_alpha   90.00
_cell.angle_beta   90.00
_cell.angle_gamma   90.00
#
_symmetry.space_group_name_H-M   'P 1'
#
loop_
_entity.id
_entity.type
_entity.pdbx_description
1 polymer ?
#
loop_
_entity_poly.entity_id
_entity_poly.type
_entity_poly.pdbx_seq_one_letter_code
_entity_poly.pdbx_strand_id
1 'polypeptide(L)'
;MAIRFLSLYVFLVAFGLFGAPLEAHANSSLNPASQSCLDAGGSLRMGGSSHSNRLFCKLPSGLVCERWALRRGECGSKMAQAASPIDSTFKPASLRTQ
;
A
#
# COMPACT_ATOMS: atom_id res chain seq x y z
N MET A 1 51.21 6.91 35.93
CA MET A 1 49.99 6.08 35.77
C MET A 1 48.79 6.85 35.20
N ALA A 2 48.64 8.16 35.42
CA ALA A 2 47.51 8.97 34.92
C ALA A 2 47.30 8.99 33.39
N ILE A 3 48.37 8.89 32.59
CA ILE A 3 48.31 8.95 31.11
C ILE A 3 47.59 7.71 30.53
N ARG A 4 47.69 6.55 31.19
CA ARG A 4 47.03 5.30 30.76
C ARG A 4 45.51 5.39 30.95
N PHE A 5 45.07 6.06 32.02
CA PHE A 5 43.66 6.29 32.32
C PHE A 5 43.01 7.33 31.39
N LEU A 6 43.76 8.38 31.02
CA LEU A 6 43.30 9.40 30.08
C LEU A 6 43.06 8.81 28.67
N SER A 7 43.95 7.91 28.21
CA SER A 7 43.81 7.24 26.91
C SER A 7 42.60 6.31 26.85
N LEU A 8 42.34 5.53 27.92
CA LEU A 8 41.16 4.66 28.02
C LEU A 8 39.87 5.46 28.03
N TYR A 9 39.84 6.61 28.72
CA TYR A 9 38.68 7.49 28.77
C TYR A 9 38.36 8.08 27.40
N VAL A 10 39.37 8.54 26.66
CA VAL A 10 39.19 9.06 25.29
C VAL A 10 38.70 7.96 24.33
N PHE A 11 39.18 6.73 24.48
CA PHE A 11 38.72 5.59 23.67
C PHE A 11 37.26 5.21 23.94
N LEU A 12 36.83 5.22 25.21
CA LEU A 12 35.45 4.91 25.60
C LEU A 12 34.46 5.98 25.13
N VAL A 13 34.82 7.26 25.20
CA VAL A 13 33.98 8.36 24.71
C VAL A 13 33.87 8.34 23.18
N ALA A 14 34.94 8.01 22.46
CA ALA A 14 34.93 7.90 21.00
C ALA A 14 34.08 6.71 20.49
N PHE A 15 34.06 5.59 21.22
CA PHE A 15 33.22 4.43 20.87
C PHE A 15 31.73 4.60 21.24
N GLY A 16 31.41 5.39 22.27
CA GLY A 16 30.03 5.62 22.71
C GLY A 16 29.18 6.52 21.81
N LEU A 17 29.81 7.30 20.91
CA LEU A 17 29.14 8.27 20.04
C LEU A 17 28.82 7.75 18.62
N PHE A 18 29.15 6.50 18.30
CA PHE A 18 29.13 5.99 16.91
C PHE A 18 28.01 5.00 16.55
N GLY A 19 26.94 4.88 17.34
CA GLY A 19 25.96 3.83 17.07
C GLY A 19 24.58 4.03 17.68
N ALA A 20 23.89 5.12 17.35
CA ALA A 20 22.42 5.05 17.34
C ALA A 20 21.99 4.50 15.99
N PRO A 21 21.39 3.29 15.89
CA PRO A 21 20.76 2.89 14.65
C PRO A 21 19.63 3.88 14.36
N LEU A 22 19.65 4.49 13.18
CA LEU A 22 18.48 5.14 12.62
C LEU A 22 17.45 4.02 12.37
N GLU A 23 16.61 3.73 13.35
CA GLU A 23 15.41 2.92 13.12
C GLU A 23 14.48 3.71 12.21
N ALA A 24 14.60 3.45 10.91
CA ALA A 24 13.59 3.81 9.94
C ALA A 24 12.32 3.02 10.28
N HIS A 25 11.44 3.62 11.08
CA HIS A 25 10.09 3.12 11.29
C HIS A 25 9.29 3.26 9.98
N ALA A 26 9.50 2.32 9.06
CA ALA A 26 8.62 2.11 7.92
C ALA A 26 7.34 1.42 8.43
N ASN A 27 6.45 2.19 9.05
CA ASN A 27 5.08 1.77 9.30
C ASN A 27 4.29 1.82 7.99
N SER A 28 4.50 0.81 7.14
CA SER A 28 3.77 0.61 5.89
C SER A 28 2.32 0.18 6.17
N SER A 29 1.52 1.11 6.69
CA SER A 29 0.07 0.93 6.82
C SER A 29 -0.55 0.97 5.43
N LEU A 30 -1.22 -0.12 5.04
CA LEU A 30 -1.96 -0.18 3.80
C LEU A 30 -3.06 0.89 3.80
N ASN A 31 -3.37 1.44 2.62
CA ASN A 31 -4.53 2.32 2.49
C ASN A 31 -5.78 1.58 3.00
N PRO A 32 -6.62 2.19 3.87
CA PRO A 32 -7.70 1.45 4.52
C PRO A 32 -8.79 0.91 3.56
N ALA A 33 -8.89 1.41 2.32
CA ALA A 33 -9.84 0.92 1.32
C ALA A 33 -9.22 -0.22 0.54
N SER A 34 -7.90 -0.16 0.35
CA SER A 34 -7.15 -1.31 -0.11
C SER A 34 -7.26 -2.46 0.88
N GLN A 35 -7.08 -2.20 2.19
CA GLN A 35 -7.24 -3.20 3.24
C GLN A 35 -8.65 -3.81 3.23
N SER A 36 -9.69 -2.98 3.25
CA SER A 36 -11.09 -3.44 3.21
C SER A 36 -11.43 -4.31 1.99
N CYS A 37 -10.82 -4.04 0.83
CA CYS A 37 -10.96 -4.90 -0.35
C CYS A 37 -10.33 -6.27 -0.15
N LEU A 38 -9.13 -6.33 0.44
CA LEU A 38 -8.42 -7.57 0.72
C LEU A 38 -9.15 -8.39 1.80
N ASP A 39 -9.65 -7.73 2.84
CA ASP A 39 -10.44 -8.36 3.91
C ASP A 39 -11.75 -8.96 3.37
N ALA A 40 -12.34 -8.36 2.32
CA ALA A 40 -13.50 -8.89 1.60
C ALA A 40 -13.15 -10.05 0.63
N GLY A 41 -11.90 -10.50 0.61
CA GLY A 41 -11.41 -11.53 -0.32
C GLY A 41 -11.30 -11.04 -1.77
N GLY A 42 -11.36 -9.74 -2.00
CA GLY A 42 -11.30 -9.13 -3.31
C GLY A 42 -9.87 -8.87 -3.80
N SER A 43 -9.76 -8.40 -5.04
CA SER A 43 -8.51 -7.96 -5.64
C SER A 43 -8.60 -6.53 -6.14
N LEU A 44 -7.55 -5.74 -5.87
CA LEU A 44 -7.45 -4.35 -6.34
C LEU A 44 -7.06 -4.29 -7.81
N ARG A 45 -7.72 -3.42 -8.56
CA ARG A 45 -7.46 -3.13 -9.97
C ARG A 45 -7.51 -1.63 -10.19
N MET A 46 -6.56 -1.07 -10.93
CA MET A 46 -6.75 0.29 -11.43
C MET A 46 -7.85 0.30 -12.47
N GLY A 47 -8.72 1.31 -12.44
CA GLY A 47 -9.80 1.44 -13.41
C GLY A 47 -10.01 2.87 -13.87
N GLY A 48 -10.64 3.00 -15.03
CA GLY A 48 -10.94 4.26 -15.71
C GLY A 48 -10.11 4.48 -16.96
N SER A 49 -10.56 5.42 -17.79
CA SER A 49 -9.76 6.00 -18.87
C SER A 49 -8.51 6.68 -18.29
N SER A 50 -7.48 6.87 -19.12
CA SER A 50 -6.08 7.24 -18.84
C SER A 50 -5.77 8.34 -17.80
N HIS A 51 -6.77 9.00 -17.23
CA HIS A 51 -6.65 10.05 -16.20
C HIS A 51 -7.23 9.67 -14.82
N SER A 52 -7.82 8.49 -14.66
CA SER A 52 -8.47 8.08 -13.42
C SER A 52 -7.52 7.23 -12.57
N ASN A 53 -6.92 7.83 -11.52
CA ASN A 53 -6.18 7.12 -10.48
C ASN A 53 -7.11 6.35 -9.50
N ARG A 54 -8.27 5.90 -9.98
CA ARG A 54 -9.25 5.16 -9.16
C ARG A 54 -8.86 3.70 -9.11
N LEU A 55 -8.90 3.15 -7.90
CA LEU A 55 -8.75 1.72 -7.68
C LEU A 55 -10.11 1.12 -7.40
N PHE A 56 -10.37 -0.01 -8.03
CA PHE A 56 -11.56 -0.82 -7.91
C PHE A 56 -11.22 -2.11 -7.17
N CYS A 57 -12.19 -2.62 -6.42
CA CYS A 57 -12.16 -3.94 -5.82
C CYS A 57 -13.02 -4.88 -6.65
N LYS A 58 -12.42 -5.98 -7.13
CA LYS A 58 -13.15 -7.11 -7.74
C LYS A 58 -13.33 -8.18 -6.67
N LEU A 59 -14.56 -8.40 -6.24
CA LEU A 59 -14.91 -9.41 -5.24
C LEU A 59 -15.01 -10.82 -5.86
N PRO A 60 -14.91 -11.89 -5.05
CA PRO A 60 -15.12 -13.27 -5.49
C PRO A 60 -16.50 -13.52 -6.11
N SER A 61 -17.51 -12.76 -5.70
CA SER A 61 -18.86 -12.78 -6.27
C SER A 61 -18.92 -12.27 -7.72
N GLY A 62 -17.82 -11.75 -8.27
CA GLY A 62 -17.76 -11.10 -9.58
C GLY A 62 -18.12 -9.61 -9.54
N LEU A 63 -18.59 -9.12 -8.39
CA LEU A 63 -18.99 -7.73 -8.23
C LEU A 63 -17.75 -6.81 -8.21
N VAL A 64 -17.81 -5.72 -8.98
CA VAL A 64 -16.74 -4.72 -9.08
C VAL A 64 -17.22 -3.38 -8.55
N CYS A 65 -16.50 -2.82 -7.59
CA CYS A 65 -16.83 -1.55 -6.94
C CYS A 65 -15.60 -0.66 -6.81
N GLU A 66 -15.78 0.65 -6.81
CA GLU A 66 -14.72 1.58 -6.39
C GLU A 66 -14.34 1.30 -4.92
N ARG A 67 -13.05 1.28 -4.60
CA ARG A 67 -12.57 0.78 -3.29
C ARG A 67 -13.10 1.57 -2.09
N TRP A 68 -13.32 2.87 -2.22
CA TRP A 68 -13.88 3.69 -1.15
C TRP A 68 -15.39 3.48 -1.01
N ALA A 69 -16.10 3.27 -2.12
CA ALA A 69 -17.50 2.86 -2.08
C ALA A 69 -17.68 1.50 -1.38
N LEU A 70 -16.78 0.53 -1.61
CA LEU A 70 -16.78 -0.74 -0.86
C LEU A 70 -16.60 -0.50 0.64
N ARG A 71 -15.59 0.29 1.03
CA ARG A 71 -15.32 0.56 2.45
C ARG A 71 -16.50 1.21 3.17
N ARG A 72 -17.26 2.07 2.49
CA ARG A 72 -18.46 2.72 3.05
C ARG A 72 -19.71 1.84 3.04
N GLY A 73 -19.65 0.63 2.48
CA GLY A 73 -20.82 -0.23 2.30
C GLY A 73 -21.79 0.29 1.21
N GLU A 74 -21.34 1.20 0.36
CA GLU A 74 -22.14 1.77 -0.74
C GLU A 74 -22.05 0.93 -2.02
N CYS A 75 -21.27 -0.14 -1.98
CA CYS A 75 -21.08 -1.08 -3.08
C CYS A 75 -22.40 -1.81 -3.37
N GLY A 76 -23.08 -1.43 -4.46
CA GLY A 76 -24.46 -1.84 -4.72
C GLY A 76 -25.42 -0.67 -4.99
N SER A 77 -25.06 0.55 -4.61
CA SER A 77 -25.85 1.75 -4.92
C SER A 77 -25.65 2.24 -6.37
N LYS A 78 -26.68 2.87 -6.96
CA LYS A 78 -26.58 3.49 -8.29
C LYS A 78 -25.39 4.47 -8.40
N MET A 79 -24.99 5.08 -7.29
CA MET A 79 -23.84 5.98 -7.18
C MET A 79 -22.50 5.22 -7.29
N ALA A 80 -22.42 3.99 -6.76
CA ALA A 80 -21.29 3.08 -6.93
C ALA A 80 -21.25 2.42 -8.33
N GLN A 81 -22.41 2.23 -8.97
CA GLN A 81 -22.53 1.67 -10.33
C GLN A 81 -22.30 2.67 -11.48
N ALA A 82 -22.33 3.98 -11.22
CA ALA A 82 -22.04 5.00 -12.24
C ALA A 82 -20.59 4.92 -12.80
N ALA A 83 -19.80 3.95 -12.33
CA ALA A 83 -18.49 3.59 -12.85
C ALA A 83 -18.48 2.45 -13.90
N SER A 84 -19.62 2.00 -14.44
CA SER A 84 -19.65 0.98 -15.49
C SER A 84 -20.37 1.46 -16.76
N PRO A 85 -19.71 1.38 -17.92
CA PRO A 85 -19.51 0.10 -18.59
C PRO A 85 -18.04 -0.36 -18.56
N ILE A 86 -17.71 -1.25 -17.62
CA ILE A 86 -16.43 -1.99 -17.51
C ILE A 86 -16.52 -3.36 -18.20
N ASP A 87 -17.29 -3.47 -19.29
CA ASP A 87 -17.39 -4.71 -20.07
C ASP A 87 -16.49 -4.66 -21.33
N SER A 88 -16.32 -3.50 -21.96
CA SER A 88 -15.57 -3.38 -23.23
C SER A 88 -14.10 -2.94 -23.09
N THR A 89 -13.61 -2.66 -21.88
CA THR A 89 -12.17 -2.36 -21.62
C THR A 89 -11.54 -3.32 -20.62
N PHE A 90 -12.16 -4.49 -20.39
CA PHE A 90 -11.51 -5.58 -19.66
C PHE A 90 -10.81 -6.51 -20.65
N LYS A 91 -9.86 -5.96 -21.43
CA LYS A 91 -8.95 -6.84 -22.17
C LYS A 91 -8.07 -7.53 -21.14
N PRO A 92 -8.11 -8.86 -20.96
CA PRO A 92 -7.09 -9.54 -20.17
C PRO A 92 -5.75 -9.15 -20.77
N ALA A 93 -4.74 -8.97 -19.92
CA ALA A 93 -3.36 -8.80 -20.35
C ALA A 93 -2.96 -10.03 -21.18
N SER A 94 -3.28 -10.00 -22.47
CA SER A 94 -2.86 -10.98 -23.45
C SER A 94 -1.35 -10.87 -23.52
N LEU A 95 -0.70 -11.91 -23.01
CA LEU A 95 0.53 -12.46 -23.56
C LEU A 95 1.52 -11.40 -24.06
N ARG A 96 2.31 -10.83 -23.16
CA ARG A 96 3.60 -10.28 -23.57
C ARG A 96 4.59 -11.45 -23.60
N THR A 97 4.53 -12.24 -24.68
CA THR A 97 5.65 -13.10 -25.07
C THR A 97 6.84 -12.18 -25.34
N GLN A 98 7.86 -12.29 -24.50
CA GLN A 98 9.24 -12.03 -24.90
C GLN A 98 9.78 -13.29 -25.56
#